data_AF-A0A354MUU6-F1
#
_entry.id   AF-A0A354MUU6-F1
#
_cell.length_a   1.000
_cell.length_b   1.000
_cell.length_c   1.000
_cell.angle_alpha   90.00
_cell.angle_beta   90.00
_cell.angle_gamma   90.00
#
_symmetry.space_group_name_H-M   'P 1'
#
loop_
_entity.id
_entity.type
_entity.pdbx_description
1 polymer ?
#
loop_
_entity_poly.entity_id
_entity_poly.type
_entity_poly.pdbx_seq_one_letter_code
_entity_poly.pdbx_strand_id
1 'polypeptide(L)' 'PDADLYDFGARADELSQAHRLFYLLREADKKNYDTIYAPLPPTDGVGLALYNRMIRAAAHQIVKL' A
#
# COMPACT_ATOMS: atom_id res chain seq x y z
N PRO A 1 17.07 1.93 11.31
CA PRO A 1 15.68 1.50 11.61
C PRO A 1 15.48 0.07 11.16
N ASP A 2 15.11 -0.83 12.08
CA ASP A 2 14.67 -2.18 11.72
C ASP A 2 13.30 -2.05 11.05
N ALA A 3 13.29 -2.12 9.72
CA ALA A 3 12.08 -2.06 8.92
C ALA A 3 11.92 -3.39 8.17
N ASP A 4 10.78 -4.03 8.37
CA ASP A 4 10.42 -5.22 7.61
C ASP A 4 9.98 -4.81 6.21
N LEU A 5 10.57 -5.44 5.19
CA LEU A 5 10.25 -5.21 3.79
C LEU A 5 9.26 -6.25 3.27
N TYR A 6 8.22 -5.77 2.61
CA TYR A 6 7.19 -6.60 2.01
C TYR A 6 7.14 -6.39 0.50
N ASP A 7 7.02 -7.49 -0.24
CA ASP A 7 6.80 -7.45 -1.68
C ASP A 7 5.34 -7.09 -1.99
N PHE A 8 5.16 -5.87 -2.51
CA PHE A 8 3.86 -5.34 -2.92
C PHE A 8 3.52 -5.65 -4.39
N GLY A 9 4.44 -6.25 -5.16
CA GLY A 9 4.29 -6.50 -6.59
C GLY A 9 4.99 -5.48 -7.48
N ALA A 10 5.09 -5.80 -8.77
CA ALA A 10 5.76 -4.96 -9.75
C ALA A 10 5.01 -3.64 -9.97
N ARG A 11 5.74 -2.55 -10.28
CA ARG A 11 5.16 -1.21 -10.45
C ARG A 11 4.04 -1.14 -11.48
N ALA A 12 4.15 -1.90 -12.57
CA ALA A 12 3.18 -1.94 -13.67
C ALA A 12 2.12 -3.04 -13.50
N ASP A 13 2.11 -3.76 -12.38
CA ASP A 13 1.16 -4.85 -12.11
C ASP A 13 0.19 -4.46 -10.99
N GLU A 14 -0.74 -3.58 -11.34
CA GLU A 14 -1.75 -3.02 -10.44
C GLU A 14 -2.70 -4.08 -9.88
N LEU A 15 -2.96 -5.16 -10.64
CA LEU A 15 -3.81 -6.25 -10.21
C LEU A 15 -3.14 -7.04 -9.09
N SER A 16 -1.88 -7.42 -9.25
CA SER A 16 -1.13 -8.10 -8.18
C SER A 16 -1.02 -7.22 -6.93
N GLN A 17 -0.79 -5.91 -7.09
CA GLN A 17 -0.76 -4.97 -5.97
C GLN A 17 -2.12 -4.91 -5.24
N ALA A 18 -3.22 -4.83 -5.97
CA ALA A 18 -4.56 -4.81 -5.39
C ALA A 18 -4.88 -6.11 -4.61
N HIS A 19 -4.48 -7.27 -5.13
CA HIS A 19 -4.63 -8.54 -4.43
C HIS A 19 -3.79 -8.61 -3.14
N ARG A 20 -2.57 -8.07 -3.17
CA ARG A 20 -1.64 -8.10 -2.03
C ARG A 20 -1.95 -7.07 -0.95
N LEU A 21 -2.51 -5.92 -1.30
CA LEU A 21 -2.75 -4.81 -0.37
C LEU A 21 -3.45 -5.26 0.93
N PHE A 22 -4.57 -5.96 0.80
CA PHE A 22 -5.35 -6.38 1.97
C PHE A 22 -4.63 -7.44 2.81
N TYR A 23 -3.87 -8.33 2.17
CA TYR A 23 -3.05 -9.30 2.87
C TYR A 23 -1.95 -8.60 3.69
N LEU A 24 -1.22 -7.67 3.07
CA LEU A 24 -0.14 -6.94 3.73
C LEU A 24 -0.63 -6.05 4.87
N LEU A 25 -1.75 -5.35 4.70
CA LEU A 25 -2.35 -4.56 5.79
C LEU A 25 -2.70 -5.44 6.99
N ARG A 26 -3.24 -6.64 6.74
CA ARG A 26 -3.59 -7.58 7.82
C ARG A 26 -2.35 -8.20 8.48
N GLU A 27 -1.29 -8.46 7.73
CA GLU A 27 0.00 -8.88 8.30
C GLU A 27 0.62 -7.77 9.15
N ALA A 28 0.48 -6.52 8.73
CA ALA A 28 0.93 -5.38 9.50
C ALA A 28 0.18 -5.22 10.82
N ASP A 29 -1.15 -5.39 10.80
CA ASP A 29 -1.98 -5.39 12.01
C ASP A 29 -1.54 -6.49 13.00
N LYS A 30 -1.27 -7.71 12.51
CA LYS A 30 -0.82 -8.84 13.36
C LYS A 30 0.51 -8.57 14.04
N LYS A 31 1.40 -7.85 13.38
CA LYS A 31 2.73 -7.50 13.90
C LYS A 31 2.73 -6.20 14.72
N ASN A 32 1.61 -5.49 14.79
CA ASN A 32 1.47 -4.22 15.49
C ASN A 32 2.48 -3.16 15.02
N TYR A 33 2.66 -2.97 13.71
CA TYR A 33 3.47 -1.84 13.24
C TYR A 33 2.79 -0.51 13.52
N ASP A 34 3.57 0.47 13.96
CA ASP A 34 3.07 1.84 14.19
C ASP A 34 2.88 2.62 12.89
N THR A 35 3.66 2.32 11.84
CA THR A 35 3.64 3.09 10.58
C THR A 35 4.04 2.21 9.41
N ILE A 36 3.32 2.36 8.28
CA ILE A 36 3.59 1.69 7.01
C ILE A 36 3.88 2.75 5.97
N TYR A 37 4.95 2.57 5.20
CA TYR A 37 5.26 3.39 4.04
C TYR A 37 5.03 2.58 2.76
N ALA A 38 4.33 3.18 1.81
CA ALA A 38 4.08 2.59 0.50
C ALA A 38 4.13 3.66 -0.60
N PRO A 39 4.59 3.31 -1.81
CA PRO A 39 4.54 4.23 -2.95
C PRO A 39 3.10 4.56 -3.33
N LEU A 40 2.88 5.79 -3.79
CA LEU A 40 1.57 6.21 -4.28
C LEU A 40 1.25 5.49 -5.61
N PRO A 41 0.10 4.82 -5.73
CA PRO A 41 -0.33 4.22 -6.99
C PRO A 41 -0.60 5.29 -8.05
N PRO A 42 -0.54 4.91 -9.34
CA PRO A 42 -1.04 5.77 -10.41
C PRO A 42 -2.55 6.02 -10.27
N THR A 43 -3.05 7.12 -10.84
CA THR A 43 -4.44 7.60 -10.67
C THR A 43 -5.30 7.42 -11.92
N ASP A 44 -4.84 6.62 -12.87
CA ASP A 44 -5.53 6.19 -14.08
C ASP A 44 -5.93 4.72 -13.98
N GLY A 45 -6.90 4.32 -14.83
CA GLY A 45 -7.30 2.91 -14.99
C GLY A 45 -7.62 2.18 -13.68
N VAL A 46 -7.04 0.98 -13.52
CA VAL A 46 -7.19 0.15 -12.31
C VAL A 46 -6.41 0.74 -11.13
N GLY A 47 -5.30 1.41 -11.41
CA GLY A 47 -4.52 2.21 -10.46
C GLY A 47 -5.36 3.17 -9.63
N LEU A 48 -6.34 3.86 -10.23
CA LEU A 48 -7.25 4.75 -9.49
C LEU A 48 -8.03 4.04 -8.38
N ALA A 49 -8.47 2.80 -8.63
CA ALA A 49 -9.19 2.02 -7.65
C ALA A 49 -8.26 1.56 -6.52
N LEU A 50 -7.00 1.25 -6.82
CA LEU A 50 -5.98 0.92 -5.84
C LEU A 50 -5.62 2.15 -4.99
N TYR A 51 -5.41 3.29 -5.62
CA TYR A 51 -5.18 4.59 -5.00
C TYR A 51 -6.27 4.90 -3.96
N ASN A 52 -7.55 4.81 -4.34
CA ASN A 52 -8.67 5.07 -3.44
C ASN A 52 -8.68 4.15 -2.21
N ARG A 53 -8.18 2.92 -2.32
CA ARG A 53 -8.07 2.00 -1.17
C ARG A 53 -6.91 2.37 -0.27
N MET A 54 -5.75 2.64 -0.84
CA MET A 54 -4.54 3.00 -0.08
C MET A 54 -4.70 4.32 0.67
N ILE A 55 -5.26 5.35 0.03
CA ILE A 55 -5.49 6.65 0.67
C ILE A 55 -6.49 6.54 1.83
N ARG A 56 -7.50 5.68 1.72
CA ARG A 56 -8.43 5.41 2.83
C ARG A 56 -7.74 4.67 3.98
N ALA A 57 -6.89 3.69 3.68
CA ALA A 57 -6.10 2.99 4.69
C ALA A 57 -5.10 3.91 5.40
N ALA A 58 -4.53 4.87 4.67
CA ALA A 58 -3.62 5.89 5.19
C ALA A 58 -4.33 7.06 5.88
N ALA A 59 -5.66 7.02 6.07
CA ALA A 59 -6.44 8.14 6.60
C ALA A 59 -6.16 9.50 5.90
N HIS A 60 -5.94 9.45 4.57
CA HIS A 60 -5.56 10.59 3.72
C HIS A 60 -4.21 11.25 4.06
N GLN A 61 -3.31 10.54 4.75
CA GLN A 61 -1.95 10.99 4.98
C GLN A 61 -1.06 10.69 3.78
N ILE A 62 -0.49 11.76 3.18
CA ILE A 62 0.48 11.68 2.09
C ILE A 62 1.74 12.41 2.52
N VAL A 63 2.87 11.69 2.56
CA VAL A 63 4.18 12.28 2.82
C VAL A 63 4.80 12.72 1.49
N LYS A 64 5.14 14.00 1.37
CA LYS A 64 5.94 14.53 0.26
C LYS A 64 7.40 14.56 0.70
N LEU A 65 8.26 13.85 -0.02
CA LEU A 65 9.71 13.85 0.17
C LEU A 65 10.34 14.99 -0.61
#